data_AF-A0A1T5AM67-F1
#
_entry.id   AF-A0A1T5AM67-F1
#
_cell.length_a   1.000
_cell.length_b   1.000
_cell.length_c   1.000
_cell.angle_alpha   90.00
_cell.angle_beta   90.00
_cell.angle_gamma   90.00
#
_symmetry.space_group_name_H-M   'P 1'
#
loop_
_entity.id
_entity.type
_entity.pdbx_description
1 polymer ?
#
loop_
_entity_poly.entity_id
_entity_poly.type
_entity_poly.pdbx_seq_one_letter_code
_entity_poly.pdbx_strand_id
1 'polypeptide(L)'
;MFELDDSEFNSLRSQIVTSKNGRGGNRYFPMVFTEQGVAMLSSVLKSKQAIQINIQIMRIFTKMRQFLNDTTQIHLELAEVKLAVEKLSKKQDGHDKNIELIFSYIDRLEEKVQKPTIPEHRQVGFKVGKEK
;
A
#
# COMPACT_ATOMS: atom_id res chain seq x y z
N MET A 1 18.93 12.20 20.28
CA MET A 1 19.48 11.06 21.05
C MET A 1 18.39 10.01 21.13
N PHE A 2 18.77 8.73 21.17
CA PHE A 2 17.84 7.63 21.40
C PHE A 2 18.43 6.66 22.42
N GLU A 3 17.58 5.88 23.07
CA GLU A 3 17.97 4.88 24.06
C GLU A 3 18.28 3.56 23.34
N LEU A 4 19.36 2.89 23.73
CA LEU A 4 19.71 1.59 23.17
C LEU A 4 18.75 0.50 23.65
N ASP A 5 18.53 -0.49 22.80
CA ASP A 5 17.87 -1.72 23.23
C ASP A 5 18.83 -2.64 24.03
N ASP A 6 18.25 -3.64 24.68
CA ASP A 6 18.99 -4.60 25.49
C ASP A 6 20.06 -5.35 24.68
N SER A 7 19.78 -5.67 23.41
CA SER A 7 20.69 -6.43 22.56
C SER A 7 21.88 -5.59 22.07
N GLU A 8 21.62 -4.35 21.70
CA GLU A 8 22.59 -3.33 21.32
C GLU A 8 23.50 -3.00 22.50
N PHE A 9 22.91 -2.79 23.68
CA PHE A 9 23.67 -2.50 24.88
C PHE A 9 24.57 -3.67 25.27
N ASN A 10 24.06 -4.90 25.24
CA ASN A 10 24.86 -6.09 25.52
C ASN A 10 26.00 -6.28 24.50
N SER A 11 25.80 -5.90 23.23
CA SER A 11 26.84 -5.97 22.19
C SER A 11 27.96 -4.96 22.40
N LEU A 12 27.65 -3.79 22.97
CA LEU A 12 28.65 -2.75 23.30
C LEU A 12 29.33 -2.99 24.66
N ARG A 13 28.88 -3.99 25.41
CA ARG A 13 29.32 -4.25 26.77
C ARG A 13 30.64 -5.04 26.77
N SER A 14 31.63 -4.55 27.52
CA SER A 14 32.86 -5.32 27.75
C SER A 14 32.54 -6.60 28.54
N GLN A 15 33.08 -7.72 28.07
CA GLN A 15 32.91 -9.04 28.71
C GLN A 15 33.56 -9.12 30.10
N ILE A 16 34.60 -8.32 30.35
CA ILE A 16 35.47 -8.45 31.52
C ILE A 16 35.41 -7.23 32.44
N VAL A 17 35.18 -6.05 31.86
CA VAL A 17 35.28 -4.76 32.56
C VAL A 17 33.89 -4.19 32.81
N THR A 18 32.94 -5.02 33.23
CA THR A 18 31.60 -4.56 33.61
C THR A 18 31.08 -5.18 34.90
N SER A 19 30.22 -4.42 35.59
CA SER A 19 29.62 -4.81 36.87
C SER A 19 28.81 -6.10 36.73
N LYS A 20 28.80 -6.97 37.75
CA LYS A 20 27.97 -8.19 37.71
C LYS A 20 26.48 -7.83 37.66
N ASN A 21 25.68 -8.63 36.95
CA ASN A 21 24.23 -8.47 36.93
C ASN A 21 23.70 -8.51 38.39
N GLY A 22 22.97 -7.47 38.79
CA GLY A 22 22.44 -7.31 40.16
C GLY A 22 23.33 -6.57 41.16
N ARG A 23 24.57 -6.19 40.83
CA ARG A 23 25.44 -5.36 41.70
C ARG A 23 26.08 -4.22 40.92
N GLY A 24 25.54 -3.01 41.05
CA GLY A 24 26.14 -1.78 40.50
C GLY A 24 26.11 -1.68 38.97
N GLY A 25 25.09 -2.28 38.33
CA GLY A 25 24.82 -2.10 36.90
C GLY A 25 24.11 -0.77 36.60
N ASN A 26 24.07 -0.37 35.33
CA ASN A 26 23.30 0.79 34.89
C ASN A 26 21.80 0.57 35.15
N ARG A 27 21.16 1.54 35.81
CA ARG A 27 19.71 1.51 36.09
C ARG A 27 18.86 1.90 34.86
N TYR A 28 19.46 2.63 33.92
CA TYR A 28 18.84 3.08 32.68
C TYR A 28 19.78 2.75 31.52
N PHE A 29 19.23 2.46 30.34
CA PHE A 29 20.08 2.20 29.18
C PHE A 29 20.81 3.49 28.76
N PRO A 30 22.03 3.38 28.24
CA PRO A 30 22.77 4.54 27.79
C PRO A 30 22.04 5.18 26.60
N MET A 31 21.97 6.51 26.62
CA MET A 31 21.50 7.28 25.47
C MET A 31 22.64 7.50 24.50
N VAL A 32 22.40 7.28 23.21
CA VAL A 32 23.36 7.51 22.14
C VAL A 32 23.02 8.74 21.33
N PHE A 33 24.06 9.38 20.81
CA PHE A 33 23.94 10.58 20.00
C PHE A 33 23.35 10.27 18.62
N THR A 34 22.42 11.13 18.21
CA THR A 34 21.96 11.20 16.82
C THR A 34 22.91 12.08 16.01
N GLU A 35 22.69 12.23 14.71
CA GLU A 35 23.52 13.02 13.78
C GLU A 35 23.99 14.37 14.36
N GLN A 36 23.09 15.17 14.92
CA GLN A 36 23.41 16.46 15.54
C GLN A 36 24.30 16.36 16.79
N GLY A 37 24.19 15.26 17.54
CA GLY A 37 25.05 14.99 18.69
C GLY A 37 26.46 14.57 18.30
N VAL A 38 26.60 13.83 17.20
CA VAL A 38 27.91 13.50 16.61
C VAL A 38 28.63 14.77 16.14
N ALA A 39 27.90 15.71 15.50
CA ALA A 39 28.41 17.02 15.15
C ALA A 39 28.89 17.81 16.38
N MET A 40 28.18 17.76 17.52
CA MET A 40 28.64 18.41 18.77
C MET A 40 29.94 17.79 19.30
N LEU A 41 30.10 16.47 19.26
CA LEU A 41 31.35 15.80 19.67
C LEU A 41 32.53 16.15 18.75
N SER A 42 32.27 16.40 17.47
CA SER A 42 33.30 16.84 16.52
C SER A 42 33.98 18.15 16.91
N SER A 43 33.24 19.03 17.60
CA SER A 43 33.78 20.30 18.08
C SER A 43 34.79 20.12 19.22
N VAL A 44 34.69 19.00 19.95
CA VAL A 44 35.58 18.65 21.06
C VAL A 44 36.87 18.01 20.54
N LEU A 45 36.79 17.17 19.51
CA LEU A 45 37.94 16.46 18.93
C LEU A 45 38.54 17.25 17.76
N LYS A 46 39.65 17.95 18.00
CA LYS A 46 40.29 18.86 17.02
C LYS A 46 41.34 18.21 16.10
N SER A 47 41.47 16.88 16.06
CA SER A 47 42.45 16.23 15.19
C SER A 47 41.99 16.19 13.73
N LYS A 48 42.93 16.28 12.78
CA LYS A 48 42.60 16.23 11.33
C LYS A 48 41.83 14.95 10.96
N GLN A 49 42.19 13.83 11.58
CA GLN A 49 41.51 12.55 11.39
C GLN A 49 40.07 12.57 11.95
N ALA A 50 39.87 13.11 13.16
CA ALA A 50 38.54 13.20 13.77
C ALA A 50 37.59 14.10 12.96
N ILE A 51 38.11 15.18 12.37
CA ILE A 51 37.34 16.07 11.47
C ILE A 51 36.89 15.31 10.22
N GLN A 52 37.80 14.58 9.56
CA GLN A 52 37.46 13.80 8.36
C GLN A 52 36.42 12.70 8.64
N ILE A 53 36.59 11.96 9.72
CA ILE A 53 35.67 10.89 10.11
C ILE A 53 34.28 11.47 10.40
N ASN A 54 34.19 12.59 11.11
CA ASN A 54 32.90 13.24 11.38
C ASN A 54 32.16 13.65 10.11
N ILE A 55 32.87 14.25 9.15
CA ILE A 55 32.27 14.61 7.85
C ILE A 55 31.70 13.38 7.15
N GLN A 56 32.43 12.25 7.19
CA GLN A 56 31.96 11.01 6.60
C GLN A 56 30.74 10.46 7.33
N ILE A 57 30.74 10.45 8.66
CA ILE A 57 29.61 10.00 9.46
C ILE A 57 28.36 10.82 9.11
N MET A 58 28.45 12.16 9.14
CA MET A 58 27.32 13.03 8.80
C MET A 58 26.78 12.73 7.40
N ARG A 59 27.65 12.61 6.38
CA ARG A 59 27.25 12.27 5.01
C ARG A 59 26.48 10.95 4.92
N ILE A 60 26.89 9.94 5.67
CA ILE A 60 26.22 8.64 5.69
C ILE A 60 24.83 8.78 6.33
N PHE A 61 24.74 9.44 7.48
CA PHE A 61 23.47 9.66 8.17
C PHE A 61 22.48 10.47 7.33
N THR A 62 22.92 11.56 6.69
CA THR A 62 22.05 12.35 5.81
C THR A 62 21.54 11.52 4.63
N LYS A 63 22.41 10.72 3.99
CA LYS A 63 22.01 9.82 2.89
C LYS A 63 21.05 8.73 3.34
N MET A 64 21.28 8.10 4.49
CA MET A 64 20.37 7.10 5.03
C MET A 64 18.99 7.69 5.32
N ARG A 65 18.94 8.90 5.89
CA ARG A 65 17.67 9.60 6.14
C ARG A 65 16.94 9.94 4.85
N GLN A 66 17.66 10.42 3.85
CA GLN A 66 17.08 10.68 2.54
C GLN A 66 16.51 9.40 1.93
N PHE A 67 17.28 8.30 1.93
CA PHE A 67 16.82 7.00 1.45
C PHE A 67 15.56 6.51 2.16
N LEU A 68 15.49 6.62 3.49
CA LEU A 68 14.30 6.25 4.26
C LEU A 68 13.09 7.12 3.87
N ASN A 69 13.28 8.43 3.74
CA ASN A 69 12.21 9.33 3.30
C ASN A 69 11.73 8.98 1.88
N ASP A 70 12.65 8.78 0.95
CA ASP A 70 12.32 8.40 -0.43
C ASP A 70 11.55 7.07 -0.45
N THR A 71 11.97 6.09 0.34
CA THR A 71 11.27 4.81 0.50
C THR A 71 9.85 5.01 1.05
N THR A 72 9.68 5.84 2.07
CA THR A 72 8.34 6.14 2.62
C THR A 72 7.44 6.84 1.60
N GLN A 73 7.97 7.77 0.81
CA GLN A 73 7.22 8.45 -0.25
C GLN A 73 6.77 7.46 -1.32
N ILE A 74 7.69 6.60 -1.78
CA ILE A 74 7.39 5.53 -2.74
C ILE A 74 6.28 4.61 -2.20
N HIS A 75 6.32 4.25 -0.91
CA HIS A 75 5.28 3.42 -0.30
C HIS A 75 3.92 4.12 -0.27
N LEU A 76 3.87 5.43 -0.02
CA LEU A 76 2.64 6.21 -0.04
C LEU A 76 2.06 6.32 -1.46
N GLU A 77 2.89 6.70 -2.44
CA GLU A 77 2.49 6.76 -3.84
C GLU A 77 1.97 5.41 -4.34
N LEU A 78 2.65 4.32 -3.96
CA LEU A 78 2.23 2.96 -4.33
C LEU A 78 0.89 2.57 -3.69
N ALA A 79 0.61 3.02 -2.46
CA ALA A 79 -0.68 2.82 -1.82
C ALA A 79 -1.80 3.60 -2.53
N GLU A 80 -1.54 4.85 -2.94
CA GLU A 80 -2.49 5.68 -3.69
C GLU A 80 -2.82 5.06 -5.06
N VAL A 81 -1.79 4.61 -5.79
CA VAL A 81 -1.98 3.95 -7.10
C VAL A 81 -2.80 2.67 -6.94
N LYS A 82 -2.51 1.84 -5.92
CA LYS A 82 -3.30 0.63 -5.66
C LYS A 82 -4.77 0.94 -5.42
N LEU A 83 -5.06 1.99 -4.65
CA LEU A 83 -6.43 2.43 -4.36
C LEU A 83 -7.13 2.93 -5.63
N ALA A 84 -6.43 3.69 -6.47
CA ALA A 84 -6.96 4.14 -7.75
C ALA A 84 -7.30 2.97 -8.68
N VAL A 85 -6.44 1.97 -8.78
CA VAL A 85 -6.66 0.75 -9.57
C VAL A 85 -7.88 -0.04 -9.06
N GLU A 86 -8.01 -0.21 -7.73
CA GLU A 86 -9.17 -0.89 -7.15
C GLU A 86 -10.50 -0.16 -7.44
N LYS A 87 -10.49 1.18 -7.44
CA LYS A 87 -11.66 1.97 -7.83
C LYS A 87 -12.03 1.78 -9.30
N LEU A 88 -11.02 1.72 -10.18
CA LEU A 88 -11.23 1.48 -11.61
C LEU A 88 -11.79 0.08 -11.86
N SER A 89 -11.25 -0.95 -11.21
CA SER A 89 -11.76 -2.33 -11.37
C SER A 89 -13.22 -2.44 -10.92
N LYS A 90 -13.59 -1.86 -9.78
CA LYS A 90 -14.99 -1.83 -9.30
C LYS A 90 -15.93 -1.13 -10.27
N LYS A 91 -15.50 -0.04 -10.91
CA LYS A 91 -16.29 0.65 -11.94
C LYS A 91 -16.45 -0.22 -13.18
N GLN A 92 -15.39 -0.90 -13.60
CA GLN A 92 -15.42 -1.80 -14.76
C GLN A 92 -16.36 -2.98 -14.54
N ASP A 93 -16.34 -3.63 -13.36
CA ASP A 93 -17.31 -4.68 -13.01
C ASP A 93 -18.77 -4.18 -13.09
N GLY A 94 -19.01 -2.91 -12.74
CA GLY A 94 -20.31 -2.27 -12.88
C GLY A 94 -20.71 -2.06 -14.34
N HIS A 95 -19.76 -1.68 -15.21
CA HIS A 95 -19.99 -1.57 -16.64
C HIS A 95 -20.29 -2.91 -17.29
N ASP A 96 -19.58 -3.98 -16.91
CA ASP A 96 -19.81 -5.33 -17.44
C ASP A 96 -21.23 -5.82 -17.15
N LYS A 97 -21.72 -5.61 -15.92
CA LYS A 97 -23.13 -5.92 -15.55
C LYS A 97 -24.15 -5.10 -16.35
N ASN A 98 -23.87 -3.81 -16.57
CA ASN A 98 -24.75 -2.96 -17.36
C ASN A 98 -24.79 -3.42 -18.82
N ILE A 99 -23.66 -3.87 -19.37
CA ILE A 99 -23.57 -4.41 -20.73
C ILE A 99 -24.35 -5.73 -20.83
N GLU A 100 -24.19 -6.66 -19.88
CA GLU A 100 -24.99 -7.88 -19.79
C GLU A 100 -26.50 -7.58 -19.76
N LEU A 101 -26.90 -6.58 -18.99
CA LEU A 101 -28.28 -6.15 -18.92
C LEU A 101 -28.79 -5.61 -20.27
N ILE A 102 -28.00 -4.78 -20.97
CA ILE A 102 -28.34 -4.27 -22.31
C ILE A 102 -28.55 -5.43 -23.29
N PHE A 103 -27.64 -6.40 -23.32
CA PHE A 103 -27.78 -7.59 -24.18
C PHE A 103 -29.06 -8.37 -23.84
N SER A 104 -29.37 -8.57 -22.55
CA SER A 104 -30.62 -9.23 -22.14
C SER A 104 -31.89 -8.50 -22.60
N TYR A 105 -31.85 -7.17 -22.70
CA TYR A 105 -32.97 -6.38 -23.22
C TYR A 105 -33.10 -6.50 -24.75
N ILE A 106 -31.97 -6.51 -25.48
CA ILE A 106 -31.96 -6.71 -26.93
C ILE A 106 -32.57 -8.08 -27.27
N ASP A 107 -32.14 -9.14 -26.60
CA ASP A 107 -32.66 -10.51 -26.83
C ASP A 107 -34.19 -10.57 -26.63
N ARG A 108 -34.70 -9.95 -25.57
CA ARG A 108 -36.14 -9.88 -25.29
C ARG A 108 -36.93 -9.09 -26.34
N LEU A 109 -36.33 -8.05 -26.91
CA LEU A 109 -36.95 -7.27 -27.97
C LEU A 109 -36.95 -8.05 -29.29
N GLU A 110 -35.87 -8.76 -29.61
CA GLU A 110 -35.78 -9.62 -30.78
C GLU A 110 -36.84 -10.75 -30.74
N GLU A 111 -37.03 -11.40 -29.59
CA GLU A 111 -38.09 -12.40 -29.39
C GLU A 111 -39.51 -11.84 -29.61
N LYS A 112 -39.75 -10.58 -29.24
CA LYS A 112 -41.06 -9.92 -29.45
C LYS A 112 -41.32 -9.54 -30.90
N VAL A 113 -40.27 -9.23 -31.67
CA VAL A 113 -40.39 -8.90 -33.10
C VAL A 113 -40.64 -10.16 -33.94
N GLN A 114 -40.09 -11.31 -33.54
CA GLN A 114 -40.28 -12.58 -34.27
C GLN A 114 -41.64 -13.27 -34.04
N LYS A 115 -42.42 -12.85 -33.02
CA LYS A 115 -43.78 -13.37 -32.78
C LYS A 115 -44.86 -12.29 -32.98
N PRO A 116 -45.20 -11.91 -34.21
CA PRO A 116 -46.58 -11.55 -34.48
C PRO A 116 -47.36 -12.87 -34.49
N THR A 117 -47.83 -13.31 -33.31
CA THR A 117 -48.93 -14.26 -33.26
C THR A 117 -50.13 -13.51 -33.81
N ILE A 118 -50.29 -13.52 -35.14
CA ILE A 118 -51.54 -13.13 -35.78
C ILE A 118 -52.56 -14.11 -35.15
N PRO A 119 -53.44 -13.66 -34.24
CA PRO A 119 -54.41 -14.57 -33.68
C PRO A 119 -55.22 -15.09 -34.87
N GLU A 120 -55.37 -16.41 -35.01
CA GLU A 120 -56.28 -16.98 -36.00
C GLU A 120 -57.64 -16.31 -35.82
N HIS A 121 -57.95 -15.36 -36.70
CA HIS A 121 -59.22 -14.67 -36.64
C HIS A 121 -60.28 -15.75 -36.86
N ARG A 122 -61.10 -16.00 -35.84
CA ARG A 122 -62.28 -16.85 -35.94
C ARG A 122 -63.09 -16.30 -37.12
N GLN A 123 -63.15 -17.03 -38.24
CA GLN A 123 -63.95 -16.61 -39.39
C GLN A 123 -65.39 -16.42 -38.92
N VAL A 124 -65.84 -15.17 -38.88
CA VAL A 124 -67.23 -14.82 -38.64
C VAL A 124 -67.88 -14.68 -40.02
N GLY A 125 -68.55 -15.73 -40.46
CA GLY A 125 -69.19 -15.78 -41.78
C GLY A 125 -70.01 -17.05 -41.98
N PHE A 126 -71.01 -16.97 -42.86
CA PHE A 126 -71.98 -18.03 -43.11
C PHE A 126 -71.29 -19.24 -43.77
N LYS A 127 -71.32 -20.40 -43.11
CA LYS A 127 -70.89 -21.66 -43.72
C LYS A 127 -72.00 -22.17 -44.63
N VAL A 128 -71.81 -22.03 -45.93
CA VAL A 128 -72.70 -22.64 -46.94
C VAL A 128 -72.55 -24.16 -46.81
N GLY A 129 -73.64 -24.83 -46.43
CA GLY A 129 -73.70 -26.28 -46.33
C GLY A 129 -73.41 -26.93 -47.68
N LYS A 130 -72.59 -27.98 -47.69
CA LYS A 130 -72.40 -28.83 -48.87
C LYS A 130 -73.73 -29.52 -49.17
N GLU A 131 -74.33 -29.19 -50.31
CA GLU A 131 -75.41 -29.98 -50.89
C GLU A 131 -74.84 -31.29 -51.49
N LYS A 132 -75.49 -32.39 -51.08
CA LYS A 132 -75.53 -33.77 -51.62
C LYS A 132 -74.21 -34.49 -51.94
#